data_AF-A0A7Y9NND4-F1
#
_entry.id   AF-A0A7Y9NND4-F1
#
_cell.length_a   1.000
_cell.length_b   1.000
_cell.length_c   1.000
_cell.angle_alpha   90.00
_cell.angle_beta   90.00
_cell.angle_gamma   90.00
#
_symmetry.space_group_name_H-M   'P 1'
#
loop_
_entity.id
_entity.type
_entity.pdbx_description
1 polymer ?
#
loop_
_entity_poly.entity_id
_entity_poly.type
_entity_poly.pdbx_seq_one_letter_code
_entity_poly.pdbx_strand_id
1 'polypeptide(L)'
;MGLYVIHHSPERQTSGAVQFKPRTMLFTYHEGGAWEMEAGDATHTKLNGSYEVHDTELIMKKTDGSTYQDFTVEFRNDGKEMVMRDKRSIVTASKVEATP
;
A
#
# COMPACT_ATOMS: atom_id res chain seq x y z
N MET A 1 -15.51 19.56 44.07
CA MET A 1 -15.08 18.29 43.45
C MET A 1 -15.27 18.44 41.96
N GLY A 2 -14.18 18.52 41.19
CA GLY A 2 -14.22 18.81 39.77
C GLY A 2 -14.57 17.59 38.93
N LEU A 3 -15.51 17.76 37.99
CA LEU A 3 -15.79 16.79 36.93
C LEU A 3 -14.64 16.85 35.91
N TYR A 4 -13.95 15.73 35.70
CA TYR A 4 -13.07 15.59 34.54
C TYR A 4 -13.93 15.19 33.34
N VAL A 5 -14.12 16.11 32.41
CA VAL A 5 -14.61 15.79 31.06
C VAL A 5 -13.42 15.20 30.32
N ILE A 6 -13.45 13.89 30.09
CA ILE A 6 -12.54 13.25 29.14
C ILE A 6 -12.95 13.79 27.77
N HIS A 7 -12.14 14.70 27.23
CA HIS A 7 -12.16 14.98 25.81
C HIS A 7 -11.85 13.65 25.12
N HIS A 8 -12.85 13.02 24.50
CA HIS A 8 -12.62 12.15 23.38
C HIS A 8 -11.98 13.04 22.29
N SER A 9 -10.65 13.14 22.33
CA SER A 9 -9.88 13.45 21.14
C SER A 9 -10.40 12.48 20.08
N PRO A 10 -10.86 12.94 18.90
CA PRO A 10 -11.08 12.01 17.81
C PRO A 10 -9.73 11.33 17.61
N GLU A 11 -9.68 10.05 17.96
CA GLU A 11 -8.54 9.20 17.68
C GLU A 11 -8.22 9.48 16.22
N ARG A 12 -7.04 10.07 15.98
CA ARG A 12 -6.52 10.24 14.63
C ARG A 12 -6.67 8.87 14.00
N GLN A 13 -7.57 8.76 13.03
CA GLN A 13 -7.73 7.59 12.22
C GLN A 13 -6.42 7.45 11.45
N THR A 14 -5.42 6.84 12.08
CA THR A 14 -4.31 6.21 11.38
C THR A 14 -4.92 5.05 10.63
N SER A 15 -5.58 5.35 9.51
CA SER A 15 -5.71 4.37 8.44
C SER A 15 -4.28 3.97 8.11
N GLY A 16 -3.89 2.75 8.50
CA GLY A 16 -2.55 2.27 8.25
C GLY A 16 -2.29 2.29 6.75
N ALA A 17 -1.26 3.01 6.33
CA ALA A 17 -0.76 2.94 4.97
C ALA A 17 0.61 2.26 5.02
N VAL A 18 0.80 1.23 4.19
CA VAL A 18 2.09 0.57 4.03
C VAL A 18 2.68 1.01 2.71
N GLN A 19 3.90 1.54 2.78
CA GLN A 19 4.61 2.02 1.61
C GLN A 19 5.75 1.08 1.23
N PHE A 20 5.89 0.86 -0.07
CA PHE A 20 6.89 0.00 -0.69
C PHE A 20 7.58 0.76 -1.82
N LYS A 21 8.91 0.69 -1.90
CA LYS A 21 9.68 1.42 -2.92
C LYS A 21 10.48 0.49 -3.84
N PRO A 22 9.85 -0.12 -4.87
CA PRO A 22 10.60 -0.83 -5.90
C PRO A 22 11.28 0.17 -6.86
N ARG A 23 12.62 0.18 -6.87
CA ARG A 23 13.44 1.07 -7.73
C ARG A 23 13.08 2.55 -7.54
N THR A 24 12.53 3.18 -8.58
CA THR A 24 12.13 4.60 -8.62
C THR A 24 10.64 4.80 -8.36
N MET A 25 9.85 3.76 -8.14
CA MET A 25 8.41 3.85 -7.88
C MET A 25 8.13 3.77 -6.39
N LEU A 26 7.15 4.54 -5.91
CA LEU A 26 6.60 4.44 -4.57
C LEU A 26 5.17 3.91 -4.68
N PHE A 27 4.92 2.77 -4.04
CA PHE A 27 3.58 2.20 -3.90
C PHE A 27 3.10 2.40 -2.47
N THR A 28 1.88 2.89 -2.31
CA THR A 28 1.21 3.04 -1.02
C THR A 28 -0.03 2.17 -1.02
N TYR A 29 -0.15 1.26 -0.06
CA TYR A 29 -1.33 0.42 0.17
C TYR A 29 -2.01 0.86 1.45
N HIS A 30 -3.27 1.26 1.34
CA HIS A 30 -4.09 1.69 2.45
C HIS A 30 -4.93 0.53 2.96
N GLU A 31 -5.03 0.35 4.28
CA GLU A 31 -5.87 -0.68 4.92
C GLU A 31 -7.33 -0.71 4.42
N GLY A 32 -7.84 0.43 3.92
CA GLY A 32 -9.16 0.53 3.30
C GLY A 32 -9.30 -0.12 1.91
N GLY A 33 -8.29 -0.84 1.42
CA GLY A 33 -8.32 -1.53 0.12
C GLY A 33 -8.03 -0.62 -1.08
N ALA A 34 -7.39 0.54 -0.84
CA ALA A 34 -6.96 1.46 -1.89
C ALA A 34 -5.44 1.40 -2.08
N TRP A 35 -4.97 1.55 -3.31
CA TRP A 35 -3.54 1.69 -3.61
C TRP A 35 -3.26 2.96 -4.40
N GLU A 36 -2.04 3.46 -4.23
CA GLU A 36 -1.49 4.57 -4.99
C GLU A 36 -0.08 4.20 -5.48
N MET A 37 0.28 4.67 -6.66
CA MET A 37 1.63 4.58 -7.20
C MET A 37 2.08 5.95 -7.67
N GLU A 38 3.28 6.33 -7.27
CA GLU A 38 3.99 7.49 -7.78
C GLU A 38 5.29 7.03 -8.44
N ALA A 39 5.41 7.29 -9.75
CA ALA A 39 6.66 7.07 -10.46
C ALA A 39 7.60 8.26 -10.20
N GLY A 40 8.78 7.99 -9.65
CA GLY A 40 9.84 8.97 -9.45
C GLY A 40 10.63 9.30 -10.73
N ASP A 41 10.00 9.17 -11.89
CA ASP A 41 10.57 9.62 -13.16
C ASP A 41 10.12 11.07 -13.46
N ALA A 42 10.72 11.69 -14.49
CA ALA A 42 10.43 13.08 -14.84
C ALA A 42 8.95 13.35 -15.18
N THR A 43 8.17 12.29 -15.48
CA THR A 43 6.76 12.41 -15.85
C THR A 43 5.83 12.52 -14.65
N HIS A 44 6.33 12.24 -13.43
CA HIS A 44 5.55 12.26 -12.18
C HIS A 44 4.22 11.50 -12.32
N THR A 45 4.25 10.35 -12.99
CA THR A 45 3.05 9.56 -13.22
C THR A 45 2.46 9.12 -11.87
N LYS A 46 1.20 9.49 -11.63
CA LYS A 46 0.43 9.07 -10.45
C LYS A 46 -0.72 8.19 -10.89
N LEU A 47 -0.80 7.00 -10.34
CA LEU A 47 -1.90 6.06 -10.54
C LEU A 47 -2.49 5.68 -9.19
N ASN A 48 -3.78 5.38 -9.19
CA ASN A 48 -4.47 4.88 -8.01
C ASN A 48 -5.59 3.93 -8.41
N GLY A 49 -6.11 3.23 -7.41
CA GLY A 49 -7.25 2.35 -7.56
C GLY A 49 -7.51 1.54 -6.30
N SER A 50 -8.18 0.41 -6.48
CA SER A 50 -8.47 -0.53 -5.39
C SER A 50 -7.65 -1.80 -5.55
N TYR A 51 -7.45 -2.52 -4.44
CA TYR A 51 -6.82 -3.84 -4.49
C TYR A 51 -7.62 -4.84 -3.67
N GLU A 52 -7.52 -6.09 -4.06
CA GLU A 52 -8.09 -7.24 -3.35
C GLU A 52 -6.96 -8.23 -3.05
N VAL A 53 -7.01 -8.85 -1.87
CA VAL A 53 -6.06 -9.89 -1.46
C VAL A 53 -6.84 -11.19 -1.27
N HIS A 54 -6.46 -12.22 -2.02
CA HIS A 54 -7.03 -13.56 -1.96
C HIS A 54 -5.92 -14.56 -1.65
N ASP A 55 -5.85 -15.05 -0.42
CA ASP A 55 -4.75 -15.90 0.08
C ASP A 55 -3.35 -15.29 -0.18
N THR A 56 -2.69 -15.69 -1.26
CA THR A 56 -1.37 -15.18 -1.69
C THR A 56 -1.43 -14.36 -2.96
N GLU A 57 -2.61 -14.02 -3.46
CA GLU A 57 -2.81 -13.24 -4.67
C GLU A 57 -3.22 -11.80 -4.33
N LEU A 58 -2.52 -10.83 -4.93
CA LEU A 58 -2.85 -9.42 -4.90
C LEU A 58 -3.35 -9.01 -6.29
N ILE A 59 -4.61 -8.59 -6.35
CA ILE A 59 -5.23 -8.10 -7.58
C ILE A 59 -5.39 -6.60 -7.45
N MET A 60 -4.61 -5.85 -8.22
CA MET A 60 -4.72 -4.40 -8.32
C MET A 60 -5.69 -4.04 -9.43
N LYS A 61 -6.67 -3.19 -9.13
CA LYS A 61 -7.66 -2.64 -10.07
C LYS A 61 -7.44 -1.14 -10.22
N LYS A 62 -7.69 -0.61 -11.40
CA LYS A 62 -7.78 0.84 -11.64
C LYS A 62 -9.09 1.38 -11.10
N THR A 63 -9.24 2.70 -11.07
CA THR A 63 -10.48 3.39 -10.68
C THR A 63 -11.69 3.04 -11.54
N ASP A 64 -11.49 2.64 -12.81
CA ASP A 64 -12.56 2.17 -13.70
C ASP A 64 -12.99 0.72 -13.42
N GLY A 65 -12.39 0.06 -12.43
CA GLY A 65 -12.66 -1.33 -12.05
C GLY A 65 -11.94 -2.37 -12.90
N SER A 66 -11.22 -1.98 -13.96
CA SER A 66 -10.42 -2.90 -14.76
C SER A 66 -9.18 -3.36 -14.00
N THR A 67 -8.75 -4.60 -14.23
CA THR A 67 -7.52 -5.13 -13.64
C THR A 67 -6.32 -4.33 -14.15
N TYR A 68 -5.57 -3.73 -13.22
CA TYR A 68 -4.27 -3.14 -13.49
C TYR A 68 -3.22 -4.23 -13.62
N GLN A 69 -3.08 -5.06 -12.58
CA GLN A 69 -2.09 -6.12 -12.52
C GLN A 69 -2.45 -7.13 -11.42
N ASP A 70 -2.18 -8.40 -11.68
CA ASP A 70 -2.26 -9.52 -10.75
C ASP A 70 -0.86 -10.00 -10.34
N PHE A 71 -0.66 -10.23 -9.04
CA PHE A 71 0.61 -10.69 -8.49
C PHE A 71 0.39 -11.82 -7.48
N THR A 72 1.33 -12.76 -7.44
CA THR A 72 1.52 -13.60 -6.25
C THR A 72 2.42 -12.87 -5.27
N VAL A 73 1.98 -12.73 -4.02
CA VAL A 73 2.68 -11.99 -2.96
C VAL A 73 3.21 -12.95 -1.91
N GLU A 74 4.45 -12.72 -1.51
CA GLU A 74 5.09 -13.39 -0.37
C GLU A 74 5.70 -12.31 0.53
N PHE A 75 5.33 -12.35 1.82
CA PHE A 75 5.96 -11.51 2.83
C PHE A 75 7.15 -12.23 3.45
N ARG A 76 8.29 -11.56 3.52
CA ARG A 76 9.55 -12.07 4.07
C ARG A 76 10.05 -11.15 5.17
N ASN A 77 11.03 -11.66 5.94
CA ASN A 77 11.72 -10.90 6.97
C ASN A 77 10.73 -10.24 7.95
N ASP A 78 9.81 -11.04 8.49
CA ASP A 78 8.73 -10.61 9.41
C ASP A 78 7.84 -9.49 8.84
N GLY A 79 7.56 -9.53 7.53
CA GLY A 79 6.71 -8.54 6.85
C GLY A 79 7.42 -7.23 6.51
N LYS A 80 8.75 -7.15 6.69
CA LYS A 80 9.56 -5.99 6.28
C LYS A 80 9.85 -5.97 4.78
N GLU A 81 9.72 -7.12 4.13
CA GLU A 81 9.93 -7.26 2.69
C GLU A 81 8.71 -7.91 2.04
N MET A 82 8.28 -7.34 0.93
CA MET A 82 7.23 -7.87 0.08
C MET A 82 7.84 -8.28 -1.25
N VAL A 83 7.65 -9.54 -1.63
CA VAL A 83 8.05 -10.09 -2.92
C VAL A 83 6.80 -10.32 -3.74
N MET A 84 6.63 -9.51 -4.78
CA MET A 84 5.57 -9.66 -5.78
C MET A 84 6.14 -10.43 -6.98
N ARG A 85 5.42 -11.44 -7.45
CA ARG A 85 5.78 -12.24 -8.61
C ARG A 85 4.65 -12.19 -9.63
N ASP A 86 5.01 -11.92 -10.87
CA ASP A 86 4.16 -12.18 -12.03
C ASP A 86 4.86 -13.17 -12.98
N LYS A 87 4.22 -13.52 -14.10
CA LYS A 87 4.77 -14.50 -15.07
C LYS A 87 6.08 -14.06 -15.74
N ARG A 88 6.49 -12.80 -15.59
CA ARG A 88 7.60 -12.16 -16.32
C ARG A 88 8.65 -11.54 -15.40
N SER A 89 8.31 -11.22 -14.16
CA SER A 89 9.15 -10.44 -13.25
C SER A 89 8.96 -10.84 -11.78
N ILE A 90 10.05 -10.68 -11.02
CA ILE A 90 10.02 -10.69 -9.56
C ILE A 90 10.36 -9.27 -9.12
N VAL A 91 9.46 -8.65 -8.35
CA VAL A 91 9.63 -7.33 -7.75
C VAL A 91 9.74 -7.50 -6.25
N THR A 92 10.90 -7.18 -5.70
CA THR A 92 11.12 -7.11 -4.26
C THR A 92 11.03 -5.66 -3.82
N ALA A 93 10.24 -5.40 -2.77
CA ALA A 93 10.12 -4.09 -2.18
C ALA A 93 10.23 -4.16 -0.66
N SER A 94 11.02 -3.26 -0.08
CA SER A 94 11.12 -3.10 1.37
C SER A 94 10.03 -2.15 1.86
N LYS A 95 9.46 -2.46 3.03
CA LYS A 95 8.57 -1.57 3.76
C LYS A 95 9.36 -0.33 4.17
N VAL A 96 8.84 0.86 3.86
CA VAL A 96 9.39 2.13 4.35
C VAL A 96 8.56 2.62 5.53
N GLU A 97 9.20 3.30 6.48
CA GLU A 97 8.48 3.99 7.55
C GLU A 97 7.68 5.14 6.93
N ALA A 98 6.35 5.09 7.05
CA ALA A 98 5.50 6.19 6.63
C ALA A 98 5.89 7.41 7.47
N THR A 99 6.42 8.44 6.80
CA THR A 99 6.81 9.68 7.48
C THR A 99 5.53 10.40 7.92
N PRO A 100 5.38 10.78 9.21
CA PRO A 100 4.16 11.42 9.73
C PRO A 100 3.82 12.77 9.10
#